data_AF-A0A525BZH2-F1
#
_entry.id   AF-A0A525BZH2-F1
#
_cell.length_a   1.000
_cell.length_b   1.000
_cell.length_c   1.000
_cell.angle_alpha   90.00
_cell.angle_beta   90.00
_cell.angle_gamma   90.00
#
_symmetry.space_group_name_H-M   'P 1'
#
loop_
_entity.id
_entity.type
_entity.pdbx_description
1 polymer ?
#
loop_
_entity_poly.entity_id
_entity_poly.type
_entity_poly.pdbx_seq_one_letter_code
_entity_poly.pdbx_strand_id
1 'polypeptide(L)'
;MIEPIGDSERIIIVANRLSVSASITENAVEFSQSMGGLATGLSSLQEYYQMLWVGWCGIPREEMSDEQHALIEQRLKDEYRSIAVDLTQEEVQQFYLGFCNNTIWPLFHYFPTYVDYSHENFATYERVNQAYFERLRPHIRPDDIIWVHDYQLMLLPQYIRDEFPDVRIGFFLHIPFPSYEMFRLLPWRRELMDGVLGADLVGFHTYDYARHFLSAVRRIVGLDNHLGRIALEGRTIGVDVFPMGIDYERYAKASQQPEVMEFIDKIDGSLDEQHLILSVDRLDYSKGIPNRLWGYRYFLEQHPEWHGRVSLAMIVAPSREGVPQYQDLKREVDELISDINGTFSTLD
;
A
#
# COMPACT_ATOMS: atom_id res chain seq x y z
N MET A 1 -18.36 -5.76 -18.18
CA MET A 1 -17.81 -7.09 -18.54
C MET A 1 -16.37 -6.84 -18.93
N ILE A 2 -15.42 -7.41 -18.20
CA ILE A 2 -14.02 -7.33 -18.60
C ILE A 2 -13.88 -8.37 -19.72
N GLU A 3 -13.48 -7.95 -20.92
CA GLU A 3 -13.18 -8.89 -21.99
C GLU A 3 -12.05 -9.82 -21.54
N PRO A 4 -12.15 -11.14 -21.80
CA PRO A 4 -11.08 -12.05 -21.44
C PRO A 4 -9.81 -11.67 -22.23
N ILE A 5 -8.75 -11.41 -21.49
CA ILE A 5 -7.36 -11.40 -21.95
C ILE A 5 -7.12 -12.74 -22.68
N GLY A 6 -6.47 -12.72 -23.85
CA GLY A 6 -6.36 -13.91 -24.70
C GLY A 6 -5.70 -15.08 -23.98
N ASP A 7 -5.99 -16.33 -24.37
CA ASP A 7 -5.50 -17.58 -23.73
C ASP A 7 -3.96 -17.66 -23.55
N SER A 8 -3.17 -16.76 -24.15
CA SER A 8 -1.71 -16.67 -24.04
C SER A 8 -1.18 -15.53 -23.15
N GLU A 9 -2.04 -14.61 -22.72
CA GLU A 9 -1.62 -13.37 -22.05
C GLU A 9 -1.67 -13.55 -20.53
N ARG A 10 -0.52 -13.35 -19.88
CA ARG A 10 -0.34 -13.47 -18.42
C ARG A 10 -0.12 -12.10 -17.80
N ILE A 11 -0.73 -11.87 -16.64
CA ILE A 11 -0.48 -10.69 -15.82
C ILE A 11 0.61 -11.00 -14.81
N ILE A 12 1.66 -10.18 -14.77
CA ILE A 12 2.65 -10.20 -13.70
C ILE A 12 2.40 -9.00 -12.79
N ILE A 13 1.93 -9.26 -11.58
CA ILE A 13 1.76 -8.24 -10.54
C ILE A 13 3.11 -8.08 -9.83
N VAL A 14 3.62 -6.86 -9.75
CA VAL A 14 4.85 -6.56 -9.00
C VAL A 14 4.55 -5.50 -7.96
N ALA A 15 4.70 -5.88 -6.69
CA ALA A 15 4.39 -5.03 -5.54
C ALA A 15 5.40 -5.24 -4.42
N ASN A 16 5.55 -4.25 -3.53
CA ASN A 16 6.49 -4.35 -2.41
C ASN A 16 6.29 -5.59 -1.52
N ARG A 17 5.05 -6.07 -1.39
CA ARG A 17 4.71 -7.27 -0.62
C ARG A 17 4.02 -8.27 -1.53
N LEU A 18 4.23 -9.54 -1.25
CA LEU A 18 3.41 -10.61 -1.78
C LEU A 18 1.96 -10.49 -1.29
N SER A 19 1.05 -11.24 -1.90
CA SER A 19 -0.33 -11.39 -1.39
C SER A 19 -0.41 -12.20 -0.09
N VAL A 20 0.67 -12.93 0.23
CA VAL A 20 0.85 -13.69 1.47
C VAL A 20 2.17 -13.30 2.14
N SER A 21 2.16 -13.27 3.47
CA SER A 21 3.34 -13.07 4.29
C SER A 21 3.80 -14.40 4.85
N ALA A 22 5.10 -14.67 4.79
CA ALA A 22 5.71 -15.80 5.46
C ALA A 22 5.96 -15.49 6.94
N SER A 23 5.81 -16.49 7.80
CA SER A 23 6.27 -16.47 9.18
C SER A 23 6.98 -17.78 9.51
N ILE A 24 8.12 -17.68 10.20
CA ILE A 24 8.87 -18.84 10.66
C ILE A 24 8.54 -19.07 12.14
N THR A 25 8.04 -20.25 12.46
CA THR A 25 7.92 -20.74 13.84
C THR A 25 9.01 -21.78 14.10
N GLU A 26 9.20 -22.19 15.36
CA GLU A 26 10.22 -23.18 15.73
C GLU A 26 10.12 -24.50 14.94
N ASN A 27 8.92 -24.83 14.44
CA ASN A 27 8.64 -26.13 13.80
C ASN A 27 8.18 -26.03 12.34
N ALA A 28 7.85 -24.85 11.80
CA ALA A 28 7.29 -24.73 10.46
C ALA A 28 7.44 -23.34 9.82
N VAL A 29 7.36 -23.32 8.49
CA VAL A 29 7.08 -22.11 7.70
C VAL A 29 5.57 -22.04 7.50
N GLU A 30 4.95 -20.94 7.92
CA GLU A 30 3.53 -20.67 7.75
C GLU A 30 3.32 -19.45 6.84
N PHE A 31 2.18 -19.43 6.14
CA PHE A 31 1.78 -18.31 5.29
C PHE A 31 0.43 -17.78 5.77
N SER A 32 0.32 -16.46 5.87
CA SER A 32 -0.92 -15.75 6.17
C SER A 32 -1.19 -14.69 5.11
N GLN A 33 -2.45 -14.30 4.93
CA GLN A 33 -2.76 -13.22 3.99
C GLN A 33 -2.09 -11.91 4.43
N SER A 34 -1.44 -11.24 3.49
CA SER A 34 -0.80 -9.96 3.80
C SER A 34 -1.84 -8.90 4.10
N MET A 35 -1.60 -8.16 5.17
CA MET A 35 -2.47 -7.04 5.58
C MET A 35 -2.34 -5.88 4.59
N GLY A 36 -3.44 -5.51 3.92
CA GLY A 36 -3.46 -4.33 3.05
C GLY A 36 -4.56 -4.33 1.99
N GLY A 37 -4.93 -3.13 1.53
CA GLY A 37 -5.93 -2.93 0.49
C GLY A 37 -5.53 -3.52 -0.86
N LEU A 38 -4.23 -3.53 -1.20
CA LEU A 38 -3.72 -4.05 -2.48
C LEU A 38 -3.95 -5.55 -2.63
N ALA A 39 -3.41 -6.35 -1.70
CA ALA A 39 -3.56 -7.81 -1.72
C ALA A 39 -5.04 -8.21 -1.71
N THR A 40 -5.84 -7.54 -0.88
CA THR A 40 -7.29 -7.78 -0.79
C THR A 40 -8.00 -7.49 -2.11
N GLY A 41 -7.78 -6.31 -2.70
CA GLY A 41 -8.49 -5.89 -3.91
C GLY A 41 -8.02 -6.58 -5.20
N LEU A 42 -6.80 -7.14 -5.23
CA LEU A 42 -6.31 -7.90 -6.38
C LEU A 42 -6.49 -9.43 -6.23
N SER A 43 -6.82 -9.93 -5.04
CA SER A 43 -7.00 -11.38 -4.78
C SER A 43 -8.03 -12.04 -5.72
N SER A 44 -9.10 -11.33 -6.06
CA SER A 44 -10.18 -11.84 -6.93
C SER A 44 -9.77 -11.99 -8.39
N LEU A 45 -8.70 -11.33 -8.85
CA LEU A 45 -8.24 -11.40 -10.23
C LEU A 45 -7.67 -12.79 -10.60
N GLN A 46 -7.26 -13.59 -9.59
CA GLN A 46 -6.72 -14.93 -9.79
C GLN A 46 -7.74 -15.92 -10.38
N GLU A 47 -9.03 -15.62 -10.23
CA GLU A 47 -10.12 -16.42 -10.81
C GLU A 47 -10.28 -16.21 -12.32
N TYR A 48 -9.84 -15.06 -12.83
CA TYR A 48 -10.08 -14.63 -14.21
C TYR A 48 -8.83 -14.68 -15.10
N TYR A 49 -7.64 -14.54 -14.51
CA TYR A 49 -6.39 -14.40 -15.27
C TYR A 49 -5.32 -15.37 -14.81
N GLN A 50 -4.47 -15.79 -15.76
CA GLN A 50 -3.19 -16.38 -15.41
C GLN A 50 -2.30 -15.29 -14.80
N MET A 51 -1.99 -15.42 -13.51
CA MET A 51 -1.22 -14.42 -12.78
C MET A 51 0.04 -14.99 -12.15
N LEU A 52 1.06 -14.14 -12.08
CA LEU A 52 2.29 -14.32 -11.33
C LEU A 52 2.48 -13.11 -10.41
N TRP A 53 2.73 -13.32 -9.12
CA TRP A 53 2.98 -12.22 -8.18
C TRP A 53 4.45 -12.17 -7.80
N VAL A 54 5.08 -10.98 -7.88
CA VAL A 54 6.47 -10.75 -7.48
C VAL A 54 6.51 -9.73 -6.35
N GLY A 55 7.20 -10.06 -5.27
CA GLY A 55 7.26 -9.19 -4.08
C GLY A 55 8.03 -9.79 -2.92
N TRP A 56 8.22 -9.01 -1.86
CA TRP A 56 8.89 -9.48 -0.65
C TRP A 56 7.95 -10.31 0.24
N CYS A 57 8.44 -11.46 0.74
CA CYS A 57 7.69 -12.39 1.59
C CYS A 57 7.55 -11.92 3.05
N GLY A 58 8.29 -10.88 3.43
CA GLY A 58 8.17 -10.23 4.72
C GLY A 58 9.15 -10.65 5.80
N ILE A 59 10.09 -11.53 5.47
CA ILE A 59 11.19 -11.94 6.34
C ILE A 59 12.51 -11.47 5.69
N PRO A 60 13.40 -10.78 6.41
CA PRO A 60 14.75 -10.47 5.92
C PRO A 60 15.54 -11.74 5.59
N ARG A 61 16.41 -11.68 4.58
CA ARG A 61 17.14 -12.85 4.09
C ARG A 61 18.01 -13.52 5.16
N GLU A 62 18.59 -12.73 6.06
CA GLU A 62 19.46 -13.19 7.14
C GLU A 62 18.72 -13.90 8.27
N GLU A 63 17.40 -13.71 8.36
CA GLU A 63 16.54 -14.38 9.35
C GLU A 63 16.08 -15.76 8.87
N MET A 64 16.51 -16.19 7.67
CA MET A 64 16.17 -17.47 7.07
C MET A 64 17.41 -18.33 6.87
N SER A 65 17.36 -19.60 7.30
CA SER A 65 18.34 -20.60 6.84
C SER A 65 18.18 -20.87 5.34
N ASP A 66 19.21 -21.41 4.69
CA ASP A 66 19.13 -21.76 3.26
C ASP A 66 18.02 -22.80 2.98
N GLU A 67 17.79 -23.72 3.93
CA GLU A 67 16.73 -24.72 3.85
C GLU A 67 15.34 -24.08 3.96
N GLN A 68 15.16 -23.13 4.90
CA GLN A 68 13.91 -22.39 5.07
C GLN A 68 13.63 -21.50 3.87
N HIS A 69 14.65 -20.81 3.36
CA HIS A 69 14.55 -19.97 2.16
C HIS A 69 14.12 -20.79 0.94
N ALA A 70 14.77 -21.92 0.68
CA ALA A 70 14.40 -22.81 -0.42
C ALA A 70 12.98 -23.37 -0.27
N LEU A 71 12.56 -23.72 0.95
CA LEU A 71 11.20 -24.18 1.23
C LEU A 71 10.16 -23.07 0.96
N ILE A 72 10.45 -21.83 1.40
CA ILE A 72 9.60 -20.66 1.14
C ILE A 72 9.47 -20.42 -0.36
N GLU A 73 10.58 -20.39 -1.11
CA GLU A 73 10.56 -20.19 -2.57
C GLU A 73 9.74 -21.27 -3.27
N GLN A 74 9.93 -22.54 -2.90
CA GLN A 74 9.19 -23.65 -3.49
C GLN A 74 7.69 -23.52 -3.23
N ARG A 75 7.29 -23.29 -1.98
CA ARG A 75 5.87 -23.18 -1.61
C ARG A 75 5.21 -21.96 -2.23
N LEU A 76 5.89 -20.82 -2.28
CA LEU A 76 5.39 -19.63 -2.98
C LEU A 76 5.08 -19.90 -4.44
N LYS A 77 5.94 -20.67 -5.12
CA LYS A 77 5.74 -21.04 -6.52
C LYS A 77 4.60 -22.03 -6.70
N ASP A 78 4.58 -23.09 -5.90
CA ASP A 78 3.67 -24.22 -6.06
C ASP A 78 2.24 -23.92 -5.55
N GLU A 79 2.12 -23.19 -4.44
CA GLU A 79 0.83 -22.91 -3.78
C GLU A 79 0.27 -21.54 -4.15
N TYR A 80 1.12 -20.53 -4.38
CA TYR A 80 0.69 -19.12 -4.48
C TYR A 80 1.02 -18.45 -5.82
N ARG A 81 1.64 -19.16 -6.78
CA ARG A 81 2.11 -18.60 -8.06
C ARG A 81 2.89 -17.29 -7.85
N SER A 82 3.79 -17.31 -6.88
CA SER A 82 4.50 -16.13 -6.38
C SER A 82 6.00 -16.32 -6.44
N ILE A 83 6.74 -15.22 -6.61
CA ILE A 83 8.20 -15.17 -6.59
C ILE A 83 8.63 -14.17 -5.51
N ALA A 84 9.42 -14.65 -4.56
CA ALA A 84 9.99 -13.81 -3.52
C ALA A 84 11.15 -12.96 -4.07
N VAL A 85 11.16 -11.69 -3.69
CA VAL A 85 12.34 -10.83 -3.73
C VAL A 85 12.95 -10.80 -2.34
N ASP A 86 14.22 -11.16 -2.23
CA ASP A 86 14.96 -11.12 -0.98
C ASP A 86 15.36 -9.69 -0.64
N LEU A 87 15.17 -9.30 0.61
CA LEU A 87 15.66 -8.05 1.17
C LEU A 87 16.49 -8.34 2.41
N THR A 88 17.61 -7.65 2.57
CA THR A 88 18.38 -7.68 3.81
C THR A 88 17.68 -6.88 4.91
N GLN A 89 18.06 -7.10 6.17
CA GLN A 89 17.53 -6.29 7.27
C GLN A 89 17.89 -4.80 7.10
N GLU A 90 19.08 -4.51 6.58
CA GLU A 90 19.51 -3.15 6.24
C GLU A 90 18.64 -2.54 5.14
N GLU A 91 18.32 -3.29 4.08
CA GLU A 91 17.44 -2.85 3.01
C GLU A 91 16.02 -2.60 3.53
N VAL A 92 15.47 -3.47 4.39
CA VAL A 92 14.16 -3.22 5.02
C VAL A 92 14.18 -1.89 5.79
N GLN A 93 15.27 -1.61 6.52
CA GLN A 93 15.41 -0.38 7.28
C GLN A 93 15.55 0.86 6.39
N GLN A 94 16.43 0.84 5.39
CA GLN A 94 16.76 2.03 4.59
C GLN A 94 15.79 2.26 3.43
N PHE A 95 15.32 1.20 2.76
CA PHE A 95 14.37 1.29 1.67
C PHE A 95 12.92 1.40 2.18
N TYR A 96 12.44 0.43 2.97
CA TYR A 96 11.02 0.39 3.33
C TYR A 96 10.70 1.35 4.47
N LEU A 97 11.41 1.27 5.61
CA LEU A 97 11.17 2.18 6.73
C LEU A 97 11.74 3.59 6.45
N GLY A 98 12.90 3.68 5.80
CA GLY A 98 13.55 4.91 5.36
C GLY A 98 12.84 5.54 4.16
N PHE A 99 13.37 5.36 2.95
CA PHE A 99 12.93 6.14 1.79
C PHE A 99 11.41 6.08 1.51
N CYS A 100 10.83 4.88 1.55
CA CYS A 100 9.41 4.70 1.27
C CYS A 100 8.54 5.41 2.31
N ASN A 101 8.77 5.15 3.61
CA ASN A 101 7.86 5.58 4.67
C ASN A 101 8.27 6.85 5.42
N ASN A 102 9.53 7.27 5.36
CA ASN A 102 10.03 8.54 5.90
C ASN A 102 10.25 9.61 4.83
N THR A 103 10.29 9.28 3.54
CA THR A 103 10.45 10.27 2.46
C THR A 103 9.20 10.38 1.59
N ILE A 104 8.86 9.32 0.84
CA ILE A 104 7.77 9.39 -0.14
C ILE A 104 6.42 9.53 0.55
N TRP A 105 6.10 8.62 1.50
CA TRP A 105 4.80 8.61 2.18
C TRP A 105 4.42 9.96 2.80
N PRO A 106 5.23 10.58 3.71
CA PRO A 106 4.87 11.86 4.31
C PRO A 106 4.69 12.95 3.25
N LEU A 107 5.60 13.02 2.26
CA LEU A 107 5.55 14.08 1.27
C LEU A 107 4.29 13.98 0.39
N PHE A 108 3.96 12.76 -0.07
CA PHE A 108 2.80 12.52 -0.92
C PHE A 108 1.48 12.71 -0.18
N HIS A 109 1.49 12.57 1.16
CA HIS A 109 0.36 12.87 2.03
C HIS A 109 0.37 14.30 2.60
N TYR A 110 1.19 15.19 2.05
CA TYR A 110 1.26 16.60 2.43
C TYR A 110 1.78 16.89 3.86
N PHE A 111 2.67 16.04 4.37
CA PHE A 111 3.38 16.24 5.65
C PHE A 111 4.89 16.52 5.41
N PRO A 112 5.27 17.67 4.82
CA PRO A 112 6.66 17.94 4.44
C PRO A 112 7.61 18.02 5.63
N THR A 113 7.09 18.33 6.82
CA THR A 113 7.85 18.42 8.07
C THR A 113 8.30 17.07 8.61
N TYR A 114 7.71 15.97 8.12
CA TYR A 114 8.08 14.61 8.51
C TYR A 114 9.07 13.96 7.55
N VAL A 115 9.42 14.66 6.47
CA VAL A 115 10.23 14.10 5.38
C VAL A 115 11.70 14.08 5.79
N ASP A 116 12.31 12.90 5.71
CA ASP A 116 13.76 12.71 5.79
C ASP A 116 14.36 12.62 4.37
N TYR A 117 15.33 13.49 4.06
CA TYR A 117 15.99 13.56 2.75
C TYR A 117 17.37 12.88 2.80
N SER A 118 17.38 11.57 3.02
CA SER A 118 18.61 10.77 3.06
C SER A 118 19.02 10.23 1.67
N HIS A 119 20.22 10.61 1.22
CA HIS A 119 20.83 10.06 -0.01
C HIS A 119 21.17 8.57 0.10
N GLU A 120 21.54 8.10 1.29
CA GLU A 120 21.80 6.68 1.54
C GLU A 120 20.51 5.86 1.39
N ASN A 121 19.40 6.35 1.95
CA ASN A 121 18.10 5.70 1.81
C ASN A 121 17.66 5.66 0.33
N PHE A 122 17.91 6.72 -0.44
CA PHE A 122 17.63 6.72 -1.88
C PHE A 122 18.50 5.73 -2.65
N ALA A 123 19.81 5.66 -2.37
CA ALA A 123 20.69 4.70 -3.02
C ALA A 123 20.22 3.25 -2.74
N THR A 124 19.77 2.96 -1.52
CA THR A 124 19.17 1.67 -1.20
C THR A 124 17.82 1.46 -1.89
N TYR A 125 17.03 2.52 -2.11
CA TYR A 125 15.82 2.45 -2.93
C TYR A 125 16.07 2.07 -4.39
N GLU A 126 17.13 2.62 -4.99
CA GLU A 126 17.58 2.21 -6.33
C GLU A 126 18.04 0.74 -6.34
N ARG A 127 18.89 0.34 -5.38
CA ARG A 127 19.36 -1.06 -5.26
C ARG A 127 18.21 -2.04 -5.13
N VAL A 128 17.21 -1.74 -4.32
CA VAL A 128 16.05 -2.61 -4.15
C VAL A 128 15.19 -2.65 -5.41
N ASN A 129 14.93 -1.53 -6.07
CA ASN A 129 14.22 -1.54 -7.36
C ASN A 129 14.97 -2.38 -8.41
N GLN A 130 16.31 -2.32 -8.43
CA GLN A 130 17.13 -3.19 -9.28
C GLN A 130 16.98 -4.66 -8.89
N ALA A 131 16.99 -5.01 -7.60
CA ALA A 131 16.79 -6.38 -7.13
C ALA A 131 15.43 -6.95 -7.55
N TYR A 132 14.38 -6.13 -7.49
CA TYR A 132 13.06 -6.48 -8.04
C TYR A 132 13.13 -6.77 -9.55
N PHE A 133 13.82 -5.93 -10.31
CA PHE A 133 14.01 -6.14 -11.74
C PHE A 133 14.79 -7.44 -12.02
N GLU A 134 15.93 -7.67 -11.38
CA GLU A 134 16.74 -8.88 -11.57
C GLU A 134 15.96 -10.16 -11.22
N ARG A 135 15.13 -10.11 -10.17
CA ARG A 135 14.30 -11.25 -9.80
C ARG A 135 13.18 -11.52 -10.80
N LEU A 136 12.61 -10.47 -11.38
CA LEU A 136 11.54 -10.54 -12.36
C LEU A 136 12.04 -10.96 -13.76
N ARG A 137 13.18 -10.42 -14.19
CA ARG A 137 13.79 -10.56 -15.52
C ARG A 137 13.71 -11.96 -16.14
N PRO A 138 14.11 -13.06 -15.47
CA PRO A 138 14.09 -14.40 -16.08
C PRO A 138 12.68 -14.95 -16.31
N HIS A 139 11.65 -14.27 -15.82
CA HIS A 139 10.26 -14.70 -15.93
C HIS A 139 9.47 -13.92 -16.99
N ILE A 140 10.00 -12.81 -17.53
CA ILE A 140 9.31 -11.98 -18.52
C ILE A 140 9.26 -12.69 -19.88
N ARG A 141 8.08 -12.62 -20.52
CA ARG A 141 7.79 -13.10 -21.87
C ARG A 141 7.25 -11.94 -22.72
N PRO A 142 7.41 -11.97 -24.06
CA PRO A 142 7.01 -10.88 -24.94
C PRO A 142 5.56 -10.40 -24.78
N ASP A 143 4.61 -11.32 -24.55
CA ASP A 143 3.18 -11.00 -24.46
C ASP A 143 2.69 -10.73 -23.02
N ASP A 144 3.58 -10.73 -22.02
CA ASP A 144 3.17 -10.45 -20.64
C ASP A 144 2.67 -9.00 -20.47
N ILE A 145 1.73 -8.84 -19.55
CA ILE A 145 1.33 -7.55 -18.99
C ILE A 145 1.98 -7.44 -17.62
N ILE A 146 2.98 -6.57 -17.49
CA ILE A 146 3.62 -6.31 -16.20
C ILE A 146 2.93 -5.13 -15.54
N TRP A 147 2.38 -5.36 -14.36
CA TRP A 147 1.67 -4.35 -13.60
C TRP A 147 2.41 -4.06 -12.30
N VAL A 148 3.14 -2.94 -12.31
CA VAL A 148 3.91 -2.44 -11.17
C VAL A 148 3.00 -1.62 -10.26
N HIS A 149 3.08 -1.88 -8.96
CA HIS A 149 2.24 -1.22 -7.98
C HIS A 149 3.04 -0.40 -6.97
N ASP A 150 2.55 0.82 -6.82
CA ASP A 150 2.73 1.70 -5.69
C ASP A 150 4.13 2.35 -5.54
N TYR A 151 4.22 3.27 -4.59
CA TYR A 151 5.34 4.20 -4.43
C TYR A 151 6.68 3.54 -4.09
N GLN A 152 6.70 2.28 -3.68
CA GLN A 152 7.94 1.58 -3.36
C GLN A 152 8.70 1.17 -4.63
N LEU A 153 8.03 1.08 -5.78
CA LEU A 153 8.59 0.55 -7.02
C LEU A 153 8.50 1.55 -8.18
N MET A 154 8.70 2.85 -7.91
CA MET A 154 8.56 3.89 -8.93
C MET A 154 9.65 3.85 -10.00
N LEU A 155 10.81 3.24 -9.74
CA LEU A 155 11.92 3.15 -10.71
C LEU A 155 11.80 1.92 -11.62
N LEU A 156 11.17 0.87 -11.12
CA LEU A 156 11.06 -0.42 -11.77
C LEU A 156 10.50 -0.37 -13.22
N PRO A 157 9.49 0.46 -13.57
CA PRO A 157 8.97 0.47 -14.94
C PRO A 157 10.05 0.85 -15.98
N GLN A 158 10.93 1.80 -15.65
CA GLN A 158 12.03 2.18 -16.54
C GLN A 158 13.08 1.08 -16.66
N TYR A 159 13.45 0.42 -15.55
CA TYR A 159 14.39 -0.71 -15.59
C TYR A 159 13.89 -1.86 -16.47
N ILE A 160 12.60 -2.16 -16.41
CA ILE A 160 11.97 -3.16 -17.29
C ILE A 160 12.02 -2.69 -18.74
N ARG A 161 11.63 -1.44 -19.01
CA ARG A 161 11.56 -0.89 -20.36
C ARG A 161 12.93 -0.85 -21.06
N ASP A 162 14.01 -0.62 -20.32
CA ASP A 162 15.37 -0.56 -20.85
C ASP A 162 15.83 -1.88 -21.48
N GLU A 163 15.40 -3.03 -20.91
CA GLU A 163 15.75 -4.36 -21.44
C GLU A 163 14.64 -4.99 -22.30
N PHE A 164 13.37 -4.71 -21.97
CA PHE A 164 12.21 -5.26 -22.64
C PHE A 164 11.39 -4.13 -23.29
N PRO A 165 11.81 -3.60 -24.45
CA PRO A 165 11.20 -2.42 -25.06
C PRO A 165 9.78 -2.65 -25.57
N ASP A 166 9.36 -3.89 -25.78
CA ASP A 166 8.06 -4.23 -26.39
C ASP A 166 7.00 -4.75 -25.39
N VAL A 167 7.38 -5.06 -24.14
CA VAL A 167 6.42 -5.59 -23.15
C VAL A 167 5.47 -4.50 -22.68
N ARG A 168 4.25 -4.90 -22.28
CA ARG A 168 3.24 -3.96 -21.78
C ARG A 168 3.46 -3.71 -20.31
N ILE A 169 3.64 -2.45 -19.93
CA ILE A 169 3.94 -2.04 -18.55
C ILE A 169 2.87 -1.08 -18.05
N GLY A 170 2.14 -1.50 -17.02
CA GLY A 170 1.27 -0.62 -16.23
C GLY A 170 1.95 -0.23 -14.94
N PHE A 171 1.79 1.03 -14.51
CA PHE A 171 2.12 1.49 -13.17
C PHE A 171 0.87 2.06 -12.51
N PHE A 172 0.59 1.68 -11.26
CA PHE A 172 -0.54 2.24 -10.51
C PHE A 172 -0.09 2.74 -9.13
N LEU A 173 -0.37 4.01 -8.83
CA LEU A 173 -0.06 4.62 -7.53
C LEU A 173 -1.27 4.58 -6.60
N HIS A 174 -1.14 3.92 -5.44
CA HIS A 174 -2.24 3.74 -4.49
C HIS A 174 -2.35 4.86 -3.45
N ILE A 175 -1.32 5.70 -3.37
CA ILE A 175 -1.31 6.89 -2.53
C ILE A 175 -1.63 8.15 -3.38
N PRO A 176 -1.94 9.29 -2.75
CA PRO A 176 -2.09 10.54 -3.50
C PRO A 176 -0.82 10.87 -4.28
N PHE A 177 -0.97 11.43 -5.48
CA PHE A 177 0.14 12.12 -6.13
C PHE A 177 0.08 13.61 -5.74
N PRO A 178 1.12 14.17 -5.10
CA PRO A 178 1.04 15.52 -4.55
C PRO A 178 1.17 16.58 -5.65
N SER A 179 0.72 17.80 -5.36
CA SER A 179 0.94 18.94 -6.24
C SER A 179 2.42 19.15 -6.56
N TYR A 180 2.73 19.78 -7.69
CA TYR A 180 4.12 20.05 -8.08
C TYR A 180 4.91 20.80 -7.00
N GLU A 181 4.30 21.72 -6.27
CA GLU A 181 4.99 22.49 -5.22
C GLU A 181 5.48 21.62 -4.06
N MET A 182 4.77 20.52 -3.79
CA MET A 182 5.20 19.51 -2.83
C MET A 182 6.19 18.54 -3.45
N PHE A 183 5.89 18.02 -4.65
CA PHE A 183 6.73 17.04 -5.33
C PHE A 183 8.15 17.58 -5.63
N ARG A 184 8.27 18.87 -5.96
CA ARG A 184 9.58 19.51 -6.24
C ARG A 184 10.52 19.56 -5.04
N LEU A 185 10.03 19.31 -3.83
CA LEU A 185 10.87 19.22 -2.64
C LEU A 185 11.78 17.99 -2.67
N LEU A 186 11.45 16.95 -3.44
CA LEU A 186 12.30 15.77 -3.62
C LEU A 186 13.58 16.14 -4.40
N PRO A 187 14.76 15.84 -3.85
CA PRO A 187 16.01 15.90 -4.61
C PRO A 187 15.95 15.00 -5.85
N TRP A 188 15.43 13.77 -5.69
CA TRP A 188 15.37 12.70 -6.70
C TRP A 188 14.09 12.70 -7.57
N ARG A 189 13.47 13.87 -7.69
CA ARG A 189 12.19 14.03 -8.40
C ARG A 189 12.27 13.67 -9.88
N ARG A 190 13.45 13.78 -10.51
CA ARG A 190 13.62 13.46 -11.94
C ARG A 190 13.67 11.95 -12.11
N GLU A 191 14.47 11.29 -11.29
CA GLU A 191 14.69 9.85 -11.25
C GLU A 191 13.37 9.10 -11.03
N LEU A 192 12.59 9.52 -10.03
CA LEU A 192 11.27 8.95 -9.76
C LEU A 192 10.28 9.18 -10.92
N MET A 193 10.36 10.33 -11.59
CA MET A 193 9.48 10.63 -12.73
C MET A 193 9.85 9.78 -13.95
N ASP A 194 11.13 9.66 -14.24
CA ASP A 194 11.65 8.84 -15.34
C ASP A 194 11.32 7.37 -15.13
N GLY A 195 11.51 6.89 -13.91
CA GLY A 195 11.09 5.58 -13.46
C GLY A 195 9.65 5.26 -13.86
N VAL A 196 8.70 6.11 -13.44
CA VAL A 196 7.27 5.92 -13.72
C VAL A 196 6.96 6.08 -15.21
N LEU A 197 7.61 7.01 -15.90
CA LEU A 197 7.44 7.21 -17.34
C LEU A 197 7.93 6.01 -18.17
N GLY A 198 8.67 5.06 -17.61
CA GLY A 198 8.95 3.77 -18.24
C GLY A 198 7.70 2.94 -18.59
N ALA A 199 6.59 3.17 -17.89
CA ALA A 199 5.30 2.52 -18.15
C ALA A 199 4.62 3.00 -19.44
N ASP A 200 3.70 2.18 -19.97
CA ASP A 200 2.78 2.55 -21.05
C ASP A 200 1.48 3.17 -20.53
N LEU A 201 1.07 2.78 -19.32
CA LEU A 201 -0.10 3.31 -18.64
C LEU A 201 0.23 3.62 -17.18
N VAL A 202 -0.01 4.87 -16.77
CA VAL A 202 0.13 5.35 -15.39
C VAL A 202 -1.26 5.63 -14.83
N GLY A 203 -1.68 4.84 -13.84
CA GLY A 203 -3.00 4.92 -13.23
C GLY A 203 -2.99 5.56 -11.84
N PHE A 204 -4.05 6.31 -11.55
CA PHE A 204 -4.30 6.93 -10.24
C PHE A 204 -5.73 6.73 -9.76
N HIS A 205 -5.99 6.90 -8.46
CA HIS A 205 -7.37 6.80 -7.93
C HIS A 205 -8.28 7.97 -8.31
N THR A 206 -7.75 9.18 -8.51
CA THR A 206 -8.55 10.39 -8.75
C THR A 206 -7.97 11.23 -9.87
N TYR A 207 -8.83 12.06 -10.49
CA TYR A 207 -8.42 13.01 -11.51
C TYR A 207 -7.41 14.04 -10.99
N ASP A 208 -7.52 14.47 -9.72
CA ASP A 208 -6.58 15.43 -9.16
C ASP A 208 -5.16 14.87 -9.07
N TYR A 209 -5.01 13.59 -8.70
CA TYR A 209 -3.71 12.93 -8.65
C TYR A 209 -3.09 12.84 -10.06
N ALA A 210 -3.88 12.40 -11.05
CA ALA A 210 -3.46 12.35 -12.45
C ALA A 210 -3.06 13.74 -12.98
N ARG A 211 -3.86 14.77 -12.70
CA ARG A 211 -3.57 16.16 -13.07
C ARG A 211 -2.28 16.67 -12.43
N HIS A 212 -2.04 16.35 -11.16
CA HIS A 212 -0.81 16.72 -10.47
C HIS A 212 0.42 16.02 -11.06
N PHE A 213 0.31 14.74 -11.38
CA PHE A 213 1.35 13.99 -12.08
C PHE A 213 1.69 14.63 -13.43
N LEU A 214 0.69 14.88 -14.29
CA LEU A 214 0.88 15.53 -15.58
C LEU A 214 1.53 16.93 -15.44
N SER A 215 1.12 17.70 -14.43
CA SER A 215 1.76 19.00 -14.14
C SER A 215 3.21 18.84 -13.70
N ALA A 216 3.55 17.79 -12.96
CA ALA A 216 4.90 17.52 -12.50
C ALA A 216 5.79 17.03 -13.66
N VAL A 217 5.30 16.12 -14.52
CA VAL A 217 5.96 15.68 -15.75
C VAL A 217 6.34 16.89 -16.61
N ARG A 218 5.38 17.78 -16.88
CA ARG A 218 5.62 18.99 -17.68
C ARG A 218 6.71 19.88 -17.11
N ARG A 219 6.69 20.11 -15.80
CA ARG A 219 7.61 21.06 -15.14
C ARG A 219 9.00 20.48 -14.85
N ILE A 220 9.12 19.17 -14.72
CA ILE A 220 10.37 18.48 -14.33
C ILE A 220 11.07 17.87 -15.53
N VAL A 221 10.32 17.18 -16.39
CA VAL A 221 10.84 16.46 -17.56
C VAL A 221 10.73 17.32 -18.82
N GLY A 222 9.79 18.27 -18.86
CA GLY A 222 9.57 19.13 -20.03
C GLY A 222 8.65 18.51 -21.09
N LEU A 223 7.95 17.43 -20.76
CA LEU A 223 7.01 16.77 -21.67
C LEU A 223 5.60 17.32 -21.49
N ASP A 224 5.00 17.79 -22.58
CA ASP A 224 3.58 18.13 -22.62
C ASP A 224 2.71 16.88 -22.81
N ASN A 225 1.42 17.01 -22.48
CA ASN A 225 0.43 15.98 -22.72
C ASN A 225 -0.75 16.53 -23.52
N HIS A 226 -1.42 15.63 -24.24
CA HIS A 226 -2.70 15.91 -24.89
C HIS A 226 -3.72 14.88 -24.44
N LEU A 227 -4.77 15.33 -23.73
CA LEU A 227 -5.84 14.46 -23.19
C LEU A 227 -5.29 13.28 -22.37
N GLY A 228 -4.33 13.53 -21.48
CA GLY A 228 -3.72 12.50 -20.64
C GLY A 228 -2.71 11.60 -21.38
N ARG A 229 -2.37 11.89 -22.65
CA ARG A 229 -1.36 11.16 -23.40
C ARG A 229 -0.06 11.96 -23.49
N ILE A 230 1.04 11.38 -23.05
CA ILE A 230 2.38 11.95 -23.17
C ILE A 230 3.09 11.26 -24.34
N ALA A 231 3.54 12.05 -25.32
CA ALA A 231 4.35 11.53 -26.42
C ALA A 231 5.81 11.42 -25.98
N LEU A 232 6.39 10.23 -26.13
CA LEU A 232 7.81 9.96 -25.95
C LEU A 232 8.33 9.30 -27.23
N GLU A 233 9.60 9.48 -27.59
CA GLU A 233 10.14 8.97 -28.85
C GLU A 233 9.78 7.49 -29.09
N GLY A 234 8.95 7.23 -30.10
CA GLY A 234 8.50 5.88 -30.46
C GLY A 234 7.32 5.30 -29.66
N ARG A 235 6.83 5.96 -28.60
CA ARG A 235 5.70 5.47 -27.78
C ARG A 235 4.80 6.55 -27.20
N THR A 236 3.64 6.16 -26.71
CA THR A 236 2.70 7.06 -26.04
C THR A 236 2.38 6.51 -24.67
N ILE A 237 2.55 7.33 -23.64
CA ILE A 237 2.22 6.98 -22.25
C ILE A 237 0.81 7.51 -21.99
N GLY A 238 -0.10 6.60 -21.62
CA GLY A 238 -1.42 6.95 -21.12
C GLY A 238 -1.37 7.30 -19.64
N VAL A 239 -2.11 8.33 -19.23
CA VAL A 239 -2.35 8.68 -17.83
C VAL A 239 -3.85 8.74 -17.62
N ASP A 240 -4.35 7.92 -16.70
CA ASP A 240 -5.80 7.77 -16.50
C ASP A 240 -6.17 7.45 -15.04
N VAL A 241 -7.48 7.43 -14.76
CA VAL A 241 -8.06 7.35 -13.43
C VAL A 241 -8.84 6.05 -13.26
N PHE A 242 -8.43 5.24 -12.29
CA PHE A 242 -9.08 3.98 -11.94
C PHE A 242 -9.33 3.95 -10.43
N PRO A 243 -10.51 4.40 -9.95
CA PRO A 243 -10.84 4.33 -8.54
C PRO A 243 -10.97 2.86 -8.12
N MET A 244 -10.25 2.48 -7.06
CA MET A 244 -10.23 1.11 -6.59
C MET A 244 -11.45 0.85 -5.70
N GLY A 245 -12.18 -0.22 -6.01
CA GLY A 245 -13.32 -0.68 -5.24
C GLY A 245 -12.97 -1.79 -4.24
N ILE A 246 -14.00 -2.39 -3.66
CA ILE A 246 -13.92 -3.60 -2.84
C ILE A 246 -14.65 -4.75 -3.53
N ASP A 247 -14.43 -5.97 -3.08
CA ASP A 247 -15.32 -7.10 -3.39
C ASP A 247 -16.66 -6.89 -2.67
N TYR A 248 -17.56 -6.15 -3.33
CA TYR A 248 -18.85 -5.77 -2.77
C TYR A 248 -19.66 -6.99 -2.30
N GLU A 249 -19.69 -8.06 -3.08
CA GLU A 249 -20.50 -9.24 -2.79
C GLU A 249 -20.01 -9.97 -1.54
N ARG A 250 -18.69 -10.08 -1.35
CA ARG A 250 -18.10 -10.66 -0.14
C ARG A 250 -18.56 -9.93 1.12
N TYR A 251 -18.56 -8.59 1.12
CA TYR A 251 -18.93 -7.81 2.29
C TYR A 251 -20.45 -7.69 2.47
N ALA A 252 -21.22 -7.54 1.39
CA ALA A 252 -22.68 -7.46 1.45
C ALA A 252 -23.32 -8.74 1.98
N LYS A 253 -22.67 -9.90 1.80
CA LYS A 253 -23.12 -11.20 2.31
C LYS A 253 -22.47 -11.60 3.63
N ALA A 254 -21.54 -10.82 4.16
CA ALA A 254 -20.80 -11.19 5.37
C ALA A 254 -21.71 -11.42 6.58
N SER A 255 -22.78 -10.63 6.73
CA SER A 255 -23.76 -10.77 7.82
C SER A 255 -24.59 -12.06 7.75
N GLN A 256 -24.56 -12.79 6.64
CA GLN A 256 -25.24 -14.08 6.49
C GLN A 256 -24.38 -15.26 6.96
N GLN A 257 -23.10 -15.00 7.27
CA GLN A 257 -22.20 -16.04 7.76
C GLN A 257 -22.54 -16.38 9.21
N PRO A 258 -22.68 -17.68 9.57
CA PRO A 258 -23.03 -18.09 10.92
C PRO A 258 -22.14 -17.50 12.02
N GLU A 259 -20.83 -17.46 11.77
CA GLU A 259 -19.84 -16.91 12.70
C GLU A 259 -20.04 -15.40 12.94
N VAL A 260 -20.43 -14.65 11.90
CA VAL A 260 -20.72 -13.22 12.00
C VAL A 260 -22.04 -12.99 12.72
N MET A 261 -23.07 -13.79 12.47
CA MET A 261 -24.33 -13.72 13.21
C MET A 261 -24.13 -14.00 14.70
N GLU A 262 -23.34 -15.02 15.06
CA GLU A 262 -23.02 -15.31 16.45
C GLU A 262 -22.25 -14.15 17.12
N PHE A 263 -21.40 -13.45 16.37
CA PHE A 263 -20.69 -12.27 16.87
C PHE A 263 -21.62 -11.07 17.04
N ILE A 264 -22.57 -10.85 16.14
CA ILE A 264 -23.62 -9.82 16.26
C ILE A 264 -24.45 -10.08 17.52
N ASP A 265 -24.93 -11.30 17.72
CA ASP A 265 -25.74 -11.66 18.90
C ASP A 265 -24.98 -11.40 20.23
N LYS A 266 -23.66 -11.64 20.24
CA LYS A 266 -22.80 -11.34 21.40
C LYS A 266 -22.65 -9.84 21.66
N ILE A 267 -22.53 -9.04 20.61
CA ILE A 267 -22.40 -7.59 20.71
C ILE A 267 -23.72 -6.96 21.14
N ASP A 268 -24.83 -7.35 20.53
CA ASP A 268 -26.16 -6.78 20.80
C ASP A 268 -26.53 -6.96 22.28
N GLY A 269 -26.26 -8.12 22.87
CA GLY A 269 -26.49 -8.36 24.30
C GLY A 269 -25.59 -7.57 25.27
N SER A 270 -24.53 -6.91 24.78
CA SER A 270 -23.58 -6.12 25.57
C SER A 270 -23.74 -4.60 25.42
N LEU A 271 -24.50 -4.14 24.42
CA LEU A 271 -24.68 -2.74 24.06
C LEU A 271 -26.11 -2.24 24.23
N ASP A 272 -26.95 -2.96 24.98
CA ASP A 272 -28.35 -2.59 25.18
C ASP A 272 -28.48 -1.10 25.59
N GLU A 273 -29.19 -0.34 24.75
CA GLU A 273 -29.45 1.11 24.83
C GLU A 273 -28.28 2.08 24.48
N GLN A 274 -27.10 1.59 24.07
CA GLN A 274 -25.99 2.44 23.62
C GLN A 274 -25.83 2.52 22.10
N HIS A 275 -25.53 3.71 21.59
CA HIS A 275 -25.10 3.90 20.22
C HIS A 275 -23.60 3.63 20.06
N LEU A 276 -23.23 2.81 19.08
CA LEU A 276 -21.83 2.52 18.76
C LEU A 276 -21.34 3.35 17.57
N ILE A 277 -20.28 4.12 17.78
CA ILE A 277 -19.49 4.72 16.71
C ILE A 277 -18.30 3.78 16.46
N LEU A 278 -18.20 3.21 15.26
CA LEU A 278 -17.08 2.36 14.87
C LEU A 278 -16.06 3.13 14.03
N SER A 279 -14.78 2.92 14.34
CA SER A 279 -13.65 3.52 13.65
C SER A 279 -12.60 2.43 13.41
N VAL A 280 -12.23 2.18 12.15
CA VAL A 280 -11.24 1.15 11.79
C VAL A 280 -10.16 1.77 10.91
N ASP A 281 -8.94 1.85 11.43
CA ASP A 281 -7.81 2.48 10.74
C ASP A 281 -6.50 1.77 11.07
N ARG A 282 -5.46 1.99 10.25
CA ARG A 282 -4.08 1.75 10.68
C ARG A 282 -3.63 2.92 11.54
N LEU A 283 -2.75 2.67 12.51
CA LEU A 283 -2.07 3.74 13.25
C LEU A 283 -1.17 4.50 12.27
N ASP A 284 -1.66 5.60 11.73
CA ASP A 284 -1.00 6.40 10.70
C ASP A 284 -1.48 7.85 10.77
N TYR A 285 -0.55 8.80 10.72
CA TYR A 285 -0.86 10.23 10.91
C TYR A 285 -1.76 10.78 9.81
N SER A 286 -1.83 10.13 8.64
CA SER A 286 -2.76 10.50 7.57
C SER A 286 -4.24 10.24 7.91
N LYS A 287 -4.53 9.49 8.98
CA LYS A 287 -5.90 9.06 9.33
C LYS A 287 -6.66 10.01 10.25
N GLY A 288 -5.98 11.03 10.80
CA GLY A 288 -6.62 12.02 11.67
C GLY A 288 -7.24 11.38 12.93
N ILE A 289 -6.64 10.30 13.45
CA ILE A 289 -7.10 9.60 14.66
C ILE A 289 -7.20 10.59 15.85
N PRO A 290 -6.19 11.45 16.13
CA PRO A 290 -6.33 12.47 17.17
C PRO A 290 -7.50 13.43 16.91
N ASN A 291 -7.69 13.90 15.67
CA ASN A 291 -8.80 14.79 15.33
C ASN A 291 -10.16 14.15 15.59
N ARG A 292 -10.30 12.83 15.35
CA ARG A 292 -11.52 12.08 15.65
C ARG A 292 -11.78 11.99 17.14
N LEU A 293 -10.74 11.73 17.93
CA LEU A 293 -10.82 11.73 19.40
C LEU A 293 -11.19 13.11 19.95
N TRP A 294 -10.56 14.18 19.45
CA TRP A 294 -10.92 15.55 19.79
C TRP A 294 -12.37 15.88 19.42
N GLY A 295 -12.83 15.45 18.24
CA GLY A 295 -14.22 15.63 17.81
C GLY A 295 -15.20 14.89 18.72
N TYR A 296 -14.87 13.66 19.12
CA TYR A 296 -15.67 12.88 20.07
C TYR A 296 -15.72 13.53 21.45
N ARG A 297 -14.57 13.97 21.96
CA ARG A 297 -14.47 14.74 23.21
C ARG A 297 -15.36 15.99 23.15
N TYR A 298 -15.20 16.80 22.12
CA TYR A 298 -15.99 18.02 21.95
C TYR A 298 -17.50 17.72 21.92
N PHE A 299 -17.91 16.67 21.21
CA PHE A 299 -19.29 16.20 21.20
C PHE A 299 -19.80 15.86 22.60
N LEU A 300 -19.04 15.10 23.39
CA LEU A 300 -19.41 14.77 24.77
C LEU A 300 -19.47 16.01 25.68
N GLU A 301 -18.59 17.00 25.47
CA GLU A 301 -18.61 18.25 26.23
C GLU A 301 -19.86 19.10 25.91
N GLN A 302 -20.26 19.16 24.65
CA GLN A 302 -21.41 19.95 24.21
C GLN A 302 -22.75 19.28 24.46
N HIS A 303 -22.76 17.94 24.57
CA HIS A 303 -23.98 17.16 24.70
C HIS A 303 -23.94 16.14 25.85
N PRO A 304 -24.05 16.60 27.11
CA PRO A 304 -24.06 15.72 28.28
C PRO A 304 -25.18 14.67 28.29
N GLU A 305 -26.27 14.91 27.56
CA GLU A 305 -27.38 13.96 27.39
C GLU A 305 -27.00 12.64 26.71
N TRP A 306 -25.82 12.58 26.11
CA TRP A 306 -25.27 11.38 25.47
C TRP A 306 -24.30 10.58 26.35
N HIS A 307 -23.93 11.09 27.53
CA HIS A 307 -23.06 10.36 28.45
C HIS A 307 -23.69 9.02 28.83
N GLY A 308 -22.91 7.93 28.74
CA GLY A 308 -23.39 6.56 28.99
C GLY A 308 -24.35 5.99 27.92
N ARG A 309 -24.65 6.74 26.85
CA ARG A 309 -25.57 6.34 25.77
C ARG A 309 -24.88 6.22 24.41
N VAL A 310 -23.60 6.53 24.34
CA VAL A 310 -22.79 6.44 23.13
C VAL A 310 -21.38 5.98 23.49
N SER A 311 -20.84 5.09 22.67
CA SER A 311 -19.50 4.53 22.81
C SER A 311 -18.76 4.63 21.48
N LEU A 312 -17.47 4.98 21.54
CA LEU A 312 -16.57 5.00 20.38
C LEU A 312 -15.65 3.77 20.44
N ALA A 313 -15.88 2.80 19.55
CA ALA A 313 -15.01 1.65 19.35
C ALA A 313 -13.99 1.93 18.25
N MET A 314 -12.71 1.95 18.60
CA MET A 314 -11.61 2.18 17.67
C MET A 314 -10.77 0.91 17.52
N ILE A 315 -10.75 0.35 16.31
CA ILE A 315 -9.85 -0.73 15.93
C ILE A 315 -8.68 -0.09 15.19
N VAL A 316 -7.52 -0.07 15.85
CA VAL A 316 -6.31 0.57 15.34
C VAL A 316 -5.24 -0.49 15.11
N ALA A 317 -5.03 -0.85 13.84
CA ALA A 317 -4.02 -1.84 13.47
C ALA A 317 -2.60 -1.23 13.56
N PRO A 318 -1.62 -1.89 14.21
CA PRO A 318 -0.24 -1.43 14.27
C PRO A 318 0.37 -1.20 12.88
N SER A 319 1.22 -0.18 12.75
CA SER A 319 1.88 0.13 11.48
C SER A 319 3.24 0.79 11.71
N ARG A 320 4.28 0.29 11.03
CA ARG A 320 5.59 0.95 10.89
C ARG A 320 6.20 1.39 12.22
N GLU A 321 6.17 0.51 13.21
CA GLU A 321 6.58 0.80 14.60
C GLU A 321 8.04 1.25 14.74
N GLY A 322 8.90 0.97 13.75
CA GLY A 322 10.28 1.45 13.68
C GLY A 322 10.45 2.92 13.27
N VAL A 323 9.37 3.64 12.96
CA VAL A 323 9.41 5.04 12.53
C VAL A 323 9.03 5.98 13.69
N PRO A 324 9.87 6.97 14.06
CA PRO A 324 9.63 7.84 15.23
C PRO A 324 8.25 8.53 15.24
N GLN A 325 7.81 9.04 14.09
CA GLN A 325 6.53 9.76 13.97
C GLN A 325 5.33 8.86 14.29
N TYR A 326 5.43 7.54 14.06
CA TYR A 326 4.38 6.59 14.41
C TYR A 326 4.36 6.29 15.91
N GLN A 327 5.52 6.30 16.56
CA GLN A 327 5.64 6.14 18.01
C GLN A 327 5.05 7.35 18.74
N ASP A 328 5.31 8.56 18.24
CA ASP A 328 4.74 9.79 18.80
C ASP A 328 3.23 9.86 18.62
N LEU A 329 2.73 9.50 17.43
CA LEU A 329 1.28 9.38 17.20
C LEU A 329 0.63 8.37 18.15
N LYS A 330 1.27 7.21 18.36
CA LYS A 330 0.76 6.20 19.30
C LYS A 330 0.56 6.80 20.69
N ARG A 331 1.58 7.53 21.17
CA ARG A 331 1.58 8.16 22.48
C ARG A 331 0.46 9.19 22.61
N GLU A 332 0.33 10.08 21.62
CA GLU A 332 -0.75 11.07 21.59
C GLU A 332 -2.13 10.40 21.63
N VAL A 333 -2.33 9.34 20.84
CA VAL A 333 -3.60 8.59 20.82
C VAL A 333 -3.88 7.93 22.17
N ASP A 334 -2.90 7.28 22.79
CA ASP A 334 -3.05 6.65 24.11
C ASP A 334 -3.39 7.69 25.20
N GLU A 335 -2.72 8.85 25.16
CA GLU A 335 -2.95 9.96 26.09
C GLU A 335 -4.37 10.53 25.94
N LEU A 336 -4.83 10.76 24.70
CA LEU A 336 -6.18 11.26 24.43
C LEU A 336 -7.26 10.28 24.85
N ILE A 337 -7.07 8.99 24.59
CA ILE A 337 -8.01 7.94 25.03
C ILE A 337 -8.11 7.93 26.56
N SER A 338 -6.97 7.98 27.24
CA SER A 338 -6.90 8.00 28.71
C SER A 338 -7.60 9.23 29.29
N ASP A 339 -7.36 10.41 28.72
CA ASP A 339 -7.97 11.67 29.14
C ASP A 339 -9.50 11.69 28.94
N ILE A 340 -9.97 11.25 27.76
CA ILE A 340 -11.40 11.17 27.46
C ILE A 340 -12.10 10.20 28.41
N ASN A 341 -11.57 8.99 28.55
CA ASN A 341 -12.15 8.00 29.46
C ASN A 341 -12.10 8.51 30.91
N GLY A 342 -11.00 9.08 31.36
CA GLY A 342 -10.88 9.64 32.71
C GLY A 342 -11.85 10.80 32.98
N THR A 343 -12.27 11.53 31.94
CA THR A 343 -13.22 12.64 32.06
C THR A 343 -14.68 12.19 32.02
N PHE A 344 -15.04 11.25 31.13
CA PHE A 344 -16.44 10.94 30.80
C PHE A 344 -16.90 9.53 31.17
N SER A 345 -16.01 8.62 31.56
CA SER A 345 -16.41 7.27 31.97
C SER A 345 -17.14 7.29 33.31
N THR A 346 -18.11 6.39 33.44
CA THR A 346 -18.80 6.06 34.69
C THR A 346 -18.35 4.69 35.18
N LEU A 347 -18.42 4.43 36.49
CA LEU A 347 -17.95 3.18 37.11
C LEU A 347 -18.94 2.00 37.00
N ASP A 348 -20.08 2.23 36.34
CA ASP A 348 -21.17 1.26 36.23
C ASP A 348 -20.93 0.21 35.13
#